data_AF-A0A914Y1E2-F1
#
_entry.id   AF-A0A914Y1E2-F1
#
_cell.length_a   1.000
_cell.length_b   1.000
_cell.length_c   1.000
_cell.angle_alpha   90.00
_cell.angle_beta   90.00
_cell.angle_gamma   90.00
#
_symmetry.space_group_name_H-M   'P 1'
#
loop_
_entity.id
_entity.type
_entity.pdbx_description
1 polymer ?
#
loop_
_entity_poly.entity_id
_entity_poly.type
_entity_poly.pdbx_seq_one_letter_code
_entity_poly.pdbx_strand_id
1 'polypeptide(L)'
;MAIVDLQNHKIEYYDSMLGNNRQVFELLLSYICAEMKDKKKQEICTNQWTRDSRKDIPTQQNGSDCGMFACKFAEYASRRAPIDFNQKHMPYFRKRMVWEIFQQKLM
;
A
#
# COMPACT_ATOMS: atom_id res chain seq x y z
N MET A 1 3.87 3.43 -2.75
CA MET A 1 2.44 3.14 -2.51
C MET A 1 2.12 3.43 -1.04
N ALA A 2 0.94 3.95 -0.72
CA ALA A 2 0.51 4.15 0.67
C ALA A 2 -0.77 3.36 0.96
N ILE A 3 -0.88 2.79 2.14
CA ILE A 3 -2.06 2.07 2.65
C ILE A 3 -2.59 2.84 3.86
N VAL A 4 -3.88 3.14 3.86
CA VAL A 4 -4.58 3.80 4.96
C VAL A 4 -5.51 2.78 5.61
N ASP A 5 -5.15 2.29 6.79
CA ASP A 5 -6.01 1.43 7.61
C ASP A 5 -6.81 2.30 8.58
N LEU A 6 -8.06 2.59 8.20
CA LEU A 6 -8.98 3.40 8.99
C LEU A 6 -9.35 2.72 10.31
N GLN A 7 -9.42 1.39 10.36
CA GLN A 7 -9.83 0.67 11.57
C GLN A 7 -8.77 0.77 12.66
N ASN A 8 -7.50 0.65 12.28
CA ASN A 8 -6.37 0.71 13.19
C ASN A 8 -5.72 2.11 13.26
N HIS A 9 -6.30 3.11 12.59
CA HIS A 9 -5.75 4.47 12.49
C HIS A 9 -4.26 4.47 12.10
N LYS A 10 -3.89 3.71 11.06
CA LYS A 10 -2.51 3.52 10.61
C LYS A 10 -2.35 3.92 9.15
N ILE A 11 -1.28 4.65 8.83
CA ILE A 11 -0.82 4.85 7.46
C ILE A 11 0.53 4.19 7.29
N GLU A 12 0.63 3.34 6.27
CA GLU A 12 1.85 2.64 5.91
C GLU A 12 2.31 3.06 4.52
N TYR A 13 3.60 3.34 4.37
CA TYR A 13 4.23 3.62 3.09
C TYR A 13 5.11 2.44 2.67
N TYR A 14 4.83 1.91 1.48
CA TYR A 14 5.53 0.80 0.86
C TYR A 14 6.27 1.27 -0.40
N ASP A 15 7.57 1.01 -0.45
CA ASP A 15 8.44 1.33 -1.57
C ASP A 15 9.42 0.17 -1.79
N SER A 16 9.32 -0.49 -2.93
CA SER A 16 10.15 -1.66 -3.27
C SER A 16 11.63 -1.34 -3.45
N MET A 17 12.01 -0.05 -3.51
CA MET A 17 13.40 0.40 -3.46
C MET A 17 13.78 1.00 -2.10
N LEU A 18 12.95 0.80 -1.08
CA LEU A 18 13.13 1.32 0.29
C LEU A 18 13.26 2.84 0.35
N GLY A 19 12.70 3.56 -0.63
CA GLY A 19 12.57 5.01 -0.59
C GLY A 19 11.77 5.50 0.62
N ASN A 20 11.88 6.80 0.90
CA ASN A 20 11.14 7.44 1.98
C ASN A 20 10.34 8.61 1.41
N ASN A 21 9.09 8.74 1.82
CA ASN A 21 8.25 9.88 1.50
C ASN A 21 7.46 10.31 2.73
N ARG A 22 8.14 10.96 3.70
CA ARG A 22 7.50 11.40 4.93
C ARG A 22 6.35 12.39 4.71
N GLN A 23 6.44 13.19 3.63
CA GLN A 23 5.41 14.18 3.30
C GLN A 23 4.07 13.54 2.97
N VAL A 24 4.07 12.30 2.45
CA VAL A 24 2.83 11.58 2.10
C VAL A 24 1.91 11.39 3.30
N PHE A 25 2.47 11.23 4.51
CA PHE A 25 1.67 11.00 5.72
C PHE A 25 0.83 12.22 6.05
N GLU A 26 1.44 13.41 6.06
CA GLU A 26 0.72 14.66 6.37
C GLU A 26 -0.30 14.99 5.29
N LEU A 27 0.03 14.76 4.01
CA LEU A 27 -0.89 14.97 2.89
C LEU A 27 -2.13 14.06 3.00
N LEU A 28 -1.92 12.77 3.28
CA LEU A 28 -3.03 11.81 3.42
C LEU A 28 -3.88 12.11 4.67
N LEU A 29 -3.27 12.40 5.82
CA LEU A 29 -4.03 12.75 7.02
C LEU A 29 -4.84 14.04 6.83
N SER A 30 -4.24 15.06 6.19
CA SER A 30 -4.93 16.30 5.85
C SER A 30 -6.12 16.05 4.92
N TYR A 31 -5.94 15.19 3.91
CA TYR A 31 -7.02 14.78 3.02
C TYR A 31 -8.15 14.09 3.77
N ILE A 32 -7.84 13.12 4.64
CA ILE A 32 -8.87 12.40 5.41
C ILE A 32 -9.65 13.37 6.32
N CYS A 33 -8.97 14.30 6.99
CA CYS A 33 -9.64 15.34 7.80
C CYS A 33 -10.58 16.21 6.95
N ALA A 34 -10.13 16.66 5.79
CA ALA A 34 -10.93 17.48 4.88
C ALA A 34 -12.15 16.70 4.34
N GLU A 35 -11.95 15.44 3.92
CA GLU A 35 -13.00 14.58 3.38
C GLU A 35 -14.06 14.23 4.45
N MET A 36 -13.64 13.96 5.68
CA MET A 36 -14.56 13.71 6.81
C MET A 36 -15.39 14.95 7.14
N LYS A 37 -14.77 16.13 7.15
CA LYS A 37 -15.46 17.40 7.38
C LYS A 37 -16.44 17.71 6.26
N ASP A 38 -16.09 17.44 5.00
CA ASP A 38 -16.98 17.69 3.86
C ASP A 38 -18.14 16.70 3.81
N LYS A 39 -17.86 15.39 3.82
CA LYS A 39 -18.86 14.34 3.57
C LYS A 39 -19.68 13.96 4.77
N LYS A 40 -19.09 13.97 5.97
CA LYS A 40 -19.74 13.52 7.21
C LYS A 40 -20.03 14.65 8.20
N LYS A 41 -19.55 15.87 7.92
CA LYS A 41 -19.64 17.03 8.82
C LYS A 41 -19.05 16.74 10.21
N GLN A 42 -18.04 15.87 10.25
CA GLN A 42 -17.35 15.44 11.46
C GLN A 42 -15.89 15.85 11.41
N GLU A 43 -15.37 16.32 12.53
CA GLU A 43 -13.94 16.53 12.71
C GLU A 43 -13.31 15.27 13.32
N ILE A 44 -12.17 14.85 12.77
CA ILE A 44 -11.41 13.72 13.28
C ILE A 44 -10.05 14.20 13.77
N CYS A 45 -9.58 13.63 14.88
CA CYS A 45 -8.23 13.88 15.38
C CYS A 45 -7.28 12.83 14.79
N THR A 46 -6.26 13.29 14.07
CA THR A 46 -5.25 12.42 13.44
C THR A 46 -3.94 12.32 14.22
N ASN A 47 -3.85 12.96 15.39
CA ASN A 47 -2.62 13.02 16.20
C ASN A 47 -2.15 11.65 16.69
N GLN A 48 -3.07 10.71 16.90
CA GLN A 48 -2.77 9.35 17.36
C GLN A 48 -2.53 8.36 16.22
N TRP A 49 -2.58 8.81 14.96
CA TRP A 49 -2.43 7.90 13.83
C TRP A 49 -0.98 7.46 13.69
N THR A 50 -0.79 6.15 13.57
CA THR A 50 0.54 5.57 13.38
C THR A 50 1.00 5.80 11.95
N ARG A 51 2.26 6.21 11.77
CA ARG A 51 2.87 6.53 10.48
C ARG A 51 4.10 5.66 10.30
N ASP A 52 4.04 4.75 9.35
CA ASP A 52 5.04 3.69 9.23
C ASP A 52 5.60 3.63 7.80
N SER A 53 6.89 3.87 7.65
CA SER A 53 7.58 3.63 6.37
C SER A 53 8.16 2.22 6.41
N ARG A 54 7.45 1.25 5.83
CA ARG A 54 7.81 -0.16 5.92
C ARG A 54 9.18 -0.40 5.27
N LYS A 55 10.10 -0.98 6.04
CA LYS A 55 11.45 -1.35 5.59
C LYS A 55 11.69 -2.86 5.63
N ASP A 56 10.87 -3.57 6.39
CA ASP A 56 10.78 -5.01 6.54
C ASP A 56 9.97 -5.64 5.38
N ILE A 57 10.28 -5.26 4.14
CA ILE A 57 9.54 -5.66 2.94
C ILE A 57 10.49 -6.21 1.87
N PRO A 58 10.04 -7.14 1.00
CA PRO A 58 10.84 -7.60 -0.12
C PRO A 58 11.12 -6.43 -1.08
N THR A 59 12.35 -6.36 -1.59
CA THR A 59 12.80 -5.28 -2.47
C THR A 59 12.89 -5.73 -3.93
N GLN A 60 12.70 -4.79 -4.85
CA GLN A 60 12.94 -5.02 -6.27
C GLN A 60 14.45 -5.05 -6.55
N GLN A 61 14.86 -5.88 -7.52
CA GLN A 61 16.25 -6.02 -7.95
C GLN A 61 16.44 -5.58 -9.42
N ASN A 62 15.46 -4.89 -9.99
CA ASN A 62 15.48 -4.33 -11.34
C ASN A 62 14.69 -3.01 -11.41
N GLY A 63 14.67 -2.36 -12.58
CA GLY A 63 14.00 -1.08 -12.79
C GLY A 63 12.54 -1.17 -13.29
N SER A 64 11.96 -2.36 -13.43
CA SER A 64 10.66 -2.54 -14.11
C SER A 64 9.58 -3.21 -13.26
N ASP A 65 9.93 -3.81 -12.12
CA ASP A 65 8.98 -4.52 -11.24
C ASP A 65 8.28 -3.64 -10.19
N CYS A 66 8.58 -2.33 -10.09
CA CYS A 66 7.99 -1.46 -9.07
C CYS A 66 6.44 -1.51 -9.06
N GLY A 67 5.81 -1.56 -10.24
CA GLY A 67 4.36 -1.72 -10.38
C GLY A 67 3.85 -3.08 -9.88
N MET A 68 4.60 -4.15 -10.13
CA MET A 68 4.26 -5.49 -9.64
C MET A 68 4.34 -5.56 -8.11
N PHE A 69 5.40 -5.01 -7.53
CA PHE A 69 5.53 -4.92 -6.07
C PHE A 69 4.40 -4.09 -5.46
N ALA A 70 4.05 -2.94 -6.05
CA ALA A 70 2.91 -2.14 -5.57
C ALA A 70 1.61 -2.96 -5.56
N CYS A 71 1.27 -3.63 -6.66
CA CYS A 71 0.09 -4.49 -6.72
C CYS A 71 0.11 -5.62 -5.68
N LYS A 72 1.26 -6.27 -5.48
CA LYS A 72 1.39 -7.35 -4.50
C LYS A 72 1.34 -6.85 -3.07
N PHE A 73 1.98 -5.73 -2.75
CA PHE A 73 1.81 -5.10 -1.43
C PHE A 73 0.33 -4.77 -1.16
N ALA A 74 -0.39 -4.24 -2.14
CA ALA A 74 -1.83 -3.96 -2.00
C ALA A 74 -2.66 -5.23 -1.78
N GLU A 75 -2.38 -6.30 -2.54
CA GLU A 75 -3.05 -7.59 -2.40
C GLU A 75 -2.91 -8.14 -0.98
N TYR A 76 -1.69 -8.18 -0.43
CA TYR A 76 -1.44 -8.71 0.92
C TYR A 76 -2.02 -7.80 2.00
N ALA A 77 -1.84 -6.48 1.88
CA ALA A 77 -2.39 -5.52 2.83
C ALA A 77 -3.93 -5.59 2.89
N SER A 78 -4.60 -5.69 1.73
CA SER A 78 -6.07 -5.79 1.68
C SER A 78 -6.61 -7.06 2.32
N ARG A 79 -5.84 -8.15 2.32
CA ARG A 79 -6.17 -9.43 2.97
C ARG A 79 -5.69 -9.52 4.42
N ARG A 80 -5.03 -8.46 4.95
CA ARG A 80 -4.33 -8.48 6.25
C ARG A 80 -3.37 -9.67 6.40
N ALA A 81 -2.76 -10.07 5.29
CA ALA A 81 -1.84 -11.20 5.24
C ALA A 81 -0.38 -10.73 5.39
N PRO A 82 0.49 -11.52 6.05
CA PRO A 82 1.92 -11.25 6.08
C PRO A 82 2.52 -11.40 4.67
N ILE A 83 3.42 -10.50 4.30
CA ILE A 83 4.08 -10.55 3.00
C ILE A 83 5.04 -11.76 2.95
N ASP A 84 4.78 -12.70 2.06
CA ASP A 84 5.54 -13.96 1.94
C ASP A 84 6.19 -14.15 0.54
N PHE A 85 6.23 -13.11 -0.28
CA PHE A 85 6.85 -13.15 -1.60
C PHE A 85 8.22 -12.46 -1.64
N ASN A 86 8.93 -12.63 -2.75
CA ASN A 86 10.18 -11.95 -3.07
C ASN A 86 10.34 -11.76 -4.59
N GLN A 87 11.44 -11.13 -5.01
CA GLN A 87 11.78 -10.85 -6.41
C GLN A 87 11.69 -12.07 -7.34
N LYS A 88 12.00 -13.29 -6.89
CA LYS A 88 11.96 -14.51 -7.72
C LYS A 88 10.54 -14.86 -8.19
N HIS A 89 9.51 -14.35 -7.51
CA HIS A 89 8.12 -14.60 -7.87
C HIS A 89 7.59 -13.63 -8.95
N MET A 90 8.28 -12.52 -9.21
CA MET A 90 7.79 -11.48 -10.15
C MET A 90 7.50 -12.01 -11.56
N PRO A 91 8.32 -12.88 -12.18
CA PRO A 91 8.00 -13.47 -13.48
C PRO A 91 6.69 -14.26 -13.49
N TYR A 92 6.43 -15.03 -12.42
CA TYR A 92 5.17 -15.75 -12.26
C TYR A 92 4.01 -14.78 -12.05
N PHE A 93 4.15 -13.81 -11.13
CA PHE A 93 3.10 -12.85 -10.85
C PHE A 93 2.71 -12.00 -12.05
N ARG A 94 3.65 -11.66 -12.94
CA ARG A 94 3.34 -10.97 -14.21
C ARG A 94 2.40 -11.80 -15.09
N LYS A 95 2.72 -13.09 -15.28
CA LYS A 95 1.86 -14.01 -16.04
C LYS A 95 0.51 -14.21 -15.36
N ARG A 96 0.52 -14.36 -14.03
CA ARG A 96 -0.67 -14.52 -13.20
C ARG A 96 -1.61 -13.32 -13.33
N MET A 97 -1.07 -12.11 -13.24
CA MET A 97 -1.83 -10.86 -13.33
C MET A 97 -2.52 -10.71 -14.69
N VAL A 98 -1.87 -11.08 -15.80
CA VAL A 98 -2.52 -11.09 -17.13
C VAL A 98 -3.75 -12.00 -17.12
N TRP A 99 -3.62 -13.19 -16.56
CA TRP A 99 -4.74 -14.13 -16.43
C TRP A 99 -5.84 -13.61 -15.49
N GLU A 100 -5.47 -13.08 -14.32
CA GLU A 100 -6.41 -12.51 -13.33
C GLU A 100 -7.21 -11.34 -13.92
N ILE A 101 -6.56 -10.48 -14.71
CA ILE A 101 -7.21 -9.36 -15.42
C ILE A 101 -8.18 -9.89 -16.47
N PHE A 102 -7.75 -10.83 -17.31
CA PHE A 102 -8.59 -11.40 -18.35
C PHE A 102 -9.83 -12.11 -17.79
N GLN A 103 -9.67 -12.83 -16.68
CA GLN A 103 -10.75 -13.55 -16.00
C GLN A 103 -11.56 -12.67 -15.03
N GLN A 104 -11.11 -11.44 -14.77
CA GLN A 104 -11.64 -10.55 -13.73
C GLN A 104 -11.75 -11.24 -12.36
N LYS A 105 -10.81 -12.14 -12.05
CA LYS A 105 -10.83 -12.97 -10.84
C LYS A 105 -9.42 -13.14 -10.29
N LEU A 106 -9.24 -12.72 -9.04
CA LEU A 106 -8.02 -13.00 -8.28
C LEU A 106 -7.99 -14.47 -7.85
N MET A 107 -6.80 -15.07 -7.90
CA MET A 107 -6.56 -16.41 -7.35
C MET A 107 -6.22 -16.38 -5.86
#